data_AF-A0A3B8Z271-F1
#
_entry.id   AF-A0A3B8Z271-F1
#
_cell.length_a   1.000
_cell.length_b   1.000
_cell.length_c   1.000
_cell.angle_alpha   90.00
_cell.angle_beta   90.00
_cell.angle_gamma   90.00
#
_symmetry.space_group_name_H-M   'P 1'
#
loop_
_entity.id
_entity.type
_entity.pdbx_description
1 polymer ?
#
loop_
_entity_poly.entity_id
_entity_poly.type
_entity_poly.pdbx_seq_one_letter_code
_entity_poly.pdbx_strand_id
1 'polypeptide(L)'
;MSLKSHLLLFVASLAGLTTAVHGTLLLSESFDYGAQDNSTKFLRGDNDHDGGSGWFGEWKAVSGDPDGTGGIRLDLSETSIAFPGTSNLASVGGQIKNNGGGGQSQREMSEPLEMNGLGDLYFSALVNWSSGAAFRAEFLQTLPLAVRWTPFNIDSSGEVRTGVTNLSASSVALSDGVDYVIVGKLERNGGAVPDIASLSVFQVSNPGDFLTEPASWDVVHSTDASGVVLNALRVSASNANDSVIDEIRLGDSYADVVGELGIKPGIIYEPFNYGGGVNLTTETTNSGAGWVTAWSTTGPSGLVTSGIGQSLWFGQSPSTITDGSTHVWSESSRANARDFTTALPVSGSLYFTALVRAYGGGAGVAQMRAEFHDGPGASGNMRANVGIDRGTLFADGDSPGYGQGTTLASAFAVDTTYLLAMKRSGTSIFAALIPADGNPATLAAEPAWQVQNDTLTGVTFRSIRLLTNSTDANMGSGIRIDEVRVANSWSGVVHGMIFEGPDTGGSGLAITSAGFNLSDAFEVTVEGLTPGITYSLWRDSDLSGSFIDKRDEIVAGSSTETLKDDTPLAGKAFYRVSE
;
A
#
# COMPACT_ATOMS: atom_id res chain seq x y z
N MET A 1 18.32 73.73 13.87
CA MET A 1 17.35 72.81 14.50
C MET A 1 17.11 71.66 13.54
N SER A 2 17.55 70.46 13.90
CA SER A 2 17.38 69.23 13.12
C SER A 2 16.74 68.21 14.07
N LEU A 3 15.50 67.81 13.80
CA LEU A 3 14.81 66.78 14.58
C LEU A 3 15.19 65.40 14.05
N LYS A 4 15.74 64.57 14.93
CA LYS A 4 15.99 63.14 14.73
C LYS A 4 14.67 62.37 14.84
N SER A 5 14.29 61.64 13.80
CA SER A 5 13.27 60.57 13.89
C SER A 5 13.98 59.23 13.77
N HIS A 6 13.85 58.40 14.80
CA HIS A 6 14.42 57.05 14.86
C HIS A 6 13.50 56.10 14.08
N LEU A 7 14.03 55.50 13.01
CA LEU A 7 13.36 54.42 12.27
C LEU A 7 13.75 53.10 12.94
N LEU A 8 12.80 52.47 13.65
CA LEU A 8 12.94 51.14 14.20
C LEU A 8 12.73 50.12 13.06
N LEU A 9 13.79 49.39 12.70
CA LEU A 9 13.77 48.32 11.70
C LEU A 9 13.29 47.02 12.38
N PHE A 10 12.07 46.56 12.09
CA PHE A 10 11.65 45.19 12.41
C PHE A 10 12.14 44.26 11.30
N VAL A 11 13.19 43.49 11.58
CA VAL A 11 13.54 42.29 10.82
C VAL A 11 12.63 41.17 11.34
N ALA A 12 11.52 40.93 10.67
CA ALA A 12 10.78 39.68 10.86
C ALA A 12 11.57 38.58 10.14
N SER A 13 12.18 37.68 10.91
CA SER A 13 12.73 36.43 10.43
C SER A 13 11.63 35.64 9.73
N LEU A 14 11.73 35.48 8.40
CA LEU A 14 11.05 34.42 7.67
C LEU A 14 11.68 33.10 8.13
N ALA A 15 11.19 32.56 9.25
CA ALA A 15 11.38 31.15 9.56
C ALA A 15 10.57 30.38 8.50
N GLY A 16 11.27 29.54 7.75
CA GLY A 16 10.75 28.85 6.59
C GLY A 16 9.45 28.12 6.89
N LEU A 17 8.42 28.45 6.10
CA LEU A 17 7.41 27.48 5.74
C LEU A 17 8.13 26.36 4.98
N THR A 18 8.63 25.36 5.69
CA THR A 18 8.86 24.05 5.09
C THR A 18 7.47 23.53 4.75
N THR A 19 7.11 23.57 3.48
CA THR A 19 6.08 22.69 2.94
C THR A 19 6.39 21.30 3.48
N ALA A 20 5.50 20.74 4.29
CA ALA A 20 5.55 19.33 4.61
C ALA A 20 5.45 18.62 3.26
N VAL A 21 6.57 18.11 2.76
CA VAL A 21 6.56 17.15 1.67
C VAL A 21 5.97 15.91 2.32
N HIS A 22 4.74 15.59 1.94
CA HIS A 22 4.15 14.31 2.30
C HIS A 22 5.01 13.25 1.62
N GLY A 23 5.70 12.43 2.41
CA GLY A 23 6.55 11.38 1.89
C GLY A 23 5.75 10.34 1.10
N THR A 24 6.38 9.74 0.10
CA THR A 24 5.85 8.70 -0.77
C THR A 24 6.66 7.42 -0.54
N LEU A 25 5.99 6.35 -0.13
CA LEU A 25 6.55 4.99 -0.21
C LEU A 25 6.74 4.65 -1.69
N LEU A 26 7.98 4.44 -2.09
CA LEU A 26 8.36 4.23 -3.49
C LEU A 26 8.33 2.74 -3.85
N LEU A 27 8.84 1.88 -2.98
CA LEU A 27 8.88 0.43 -3.17
C LEU A 27 8.51 -0.30 -1.88
N SER A 28 7.80 -1.41 -1.98
CA SER A 28 7.57 -2.34 -0.86
C SER A 28 7.58 -3.78 -1.32
N GLU A 29 8.04 -4.71 -0.48
CA GLU A 29 8.05 -6.15 -0.74
C GLU A 29 7.98 -6.91 0.60
N SER A 30 6.94 -7.71 0.77
CA SER A 30 6.71 -8.53 1.98
C SER A 30 6.77 -10.04 1.70
N PHE A 31 7.07 -10.46 0.46
CA PHE A 31 7.20 -11.88 0.07
C PHE A 31 5.98 -12.77 0.41
N ASP A 32 4.82 -12.16 0.61
CA ASP A 32 3.55 -12.79 1.00
C ASP A 32 2.83 -13.49 -0.17
N TYR A 33 3.49 -14.43 -0.85
CA TYR A 33 2.96 -15.07 -2.07
C TYR A 33 1.97 -16.24 -1.83
N GLY A 34 1.57 -16.48 -0.58
CA GLY A 34 0.71 -17.61 -0.18
C GLY A 34 1.38 -19.00 -0.25
N ALA A 35 0.66 -20.04 0.20
CA ALA A 35 1.14 -21.42 0.17
C ALA A 35 1.21 -21.96 -1.27
N GLN A 36 2.42 -22.20 -1.78
CA GLN A 36 2.64 -22.77 -3.11
C GLN A 36 2.92 -24.28 -3.05
N ASP A 37 2.34 -25.05 -3.98
CA ASP A 37 2.55 -26.51 -4.11
C ASP A 37 3.90 -26.86 -4.78
N ASN A 38 4.69 -25.84 -5.16
CA ASN A 38 5.93 -26.04 -5.89
C ASN A 38 7.16 -25.93 -5.00
N SER A 39 7.81 -27.09 -4.80
CA SER A 39 9.13 -27.27 -4.19
C SER A 39 10.32 -26.61 -4.96
N THR A 40 10.05 -25.78 -5.97
CA THR A 40 11.06 -25.16 -6.84
C THR A 40 11.57 -23.85 -6.28
N LYS A 41 12.89 -23.68 -6.39
CA LYS A 41 13.76 -22.86 -5.53
C LYS A 41 13.94 -21.42 -6.01
N PHE A 42 13.03 -20.92 -6.82
CA PHE A 42 13.01 -19.56 -7.33
C PHE A 42 11.66 -19.32 -8.01
N LEU A 43 11.20 -18.06 -8.08
CA LEU A 43 10.07 -17.67 -8.94
C LEU A 43 10.46 -18.00 -10.39
N ARG A 44 10.02 -19.14 -10.90
CA ARG A 44 10.04 -19.46 -12.33
C ARG A 44 8.60 -19.61 -12.76
N GLY A 45 8.22 -18.84 -13.78
CA GLY A 45 7.45 -19.31 -14.92
C GLY A 45 6.03 -19.81 -14.66
N ASP A 46 5.11 -19.22 -15.40
CA ASP A 46 3.69 -19.55 -15.58
C ASP A 46 2.70 -18.93 -14.58
N ASN A 47 3.16 -18.33 -13.47
CA ASN A 47 2.27 -17.72 -12.47
C ASN A 47 2.55 -16.23 -12.11
N ASP A 48 3.50 -15.54 -12.75
CA ASP A 48 3.80 -14.10 -12.57
C ASP A 48 3.54 -13.59 -11.14
N HIS A 49 4.29 -14.12 -10.16
CA HIS A 49 4.09 -13.75 -8.75
C HIS A 49 4.67 -12.37 -8.46
N ASP A 50 3.86 -11.36 -8.72
CA ASP A 50 4.13 -9.96 -8.40
C ASP A 50 3.49 -9.58 -7.06
N GLY A 51 4.28 -9.70 -5.99
CA GLY A 51 3.95 -9.12 -4.68
C GLY A 51 4.65 -7.79 -4.46
N GLY A 52 4.21 -7.04 -3.45
CA GLY A 52 4.75 -5.71 -3.17
C GLY A 52 4.32 -4.65 -4.20
N SER A 53 4.83 -3.43 -4.04
CA SER A 53 4.51 -2.29 -4.91
C SER A 53 5.78 -1.62 -5.46
N GLY A 54 5.66 -0.98 -6.63
CA GLY A 54 6.75 -0.22 -7.25
C GLY A 54 7.77 -1.05 -8.07
N TRP A 55 7.47 -2.32 -8.32
CA TRP A 55 8.35 -3.23 -9.06
C TRP A 55 7.87 -3.46 -10.50
N PHE A 56 8.81 -3.81 -11.38
CA PHE A 56 8.55 -4.24 -12.75
C PHE A 56 8.83 -5.74 -12.90
N GLY A 57 7.76 -6.54 -13.00
CA GLY A 57 7.81 -8.00 -13.14
C GLY A 57 8.47 -8.72 -11.96
N GLU A 58 8.75 -10.02 -12.10
CA GLU A 58 9.22 -10.89 -11.01
C GLU A 58 10.71 -10.69 -10.59
N TRP A 59 11.08 -11.23 -9.41
CA TRP A 59 12.48 -11.40 -9.00
C TRP A 59 13.20 -12.43 -9.89
N LYS A 60 14.40 -12.09 -10.39
CA LYS A 60 15.21 -12.92 -11.29
C LYS A 60 16.59 -13.23 -10.74
N ALA A 61 17.10 -14.44 -10.98
CA ALA A 61 18.48 -14.79 -10.66
C ALA A 61 19.44 -14.00 -11.56
N VAL A 62 20.49 -13.41 -10.97
CA VAL A 62 21.46 -12.59 -11.73
C VAL A 62 22.36 -13.47 -12.61
N SER A 63 22.70 -14.67 -12.15
CA SER A 63 23.54 -15.61 -12.91
C SER A 63 23.33 -17.05 -12.46
N GLY A 64 23.56 -18.00 -13.37
CA GLY A 64 23.43 -19.44 -13.08
C GLY A 64 22.01 -19.96 -13.15
N ASP A 65 21.86 -21.27 -12.93
CA ASP A 65 20.55 -21.93 -12.86
C ASP A 65 19.87 -21.57 -11.52
N PRO A 66 18.65 -20.98 -11.54
CA PRO A 66 17.84 -20.74 -10.34
C PRO A 66 17.56 -22.00 -9.51
N ASP A 67 17.48 -23.18 -10.15
CA ASP A 67 17.26 -24.47 -9.50
C ASP A 67 18.57 -25.10 -8.98
N GLY A 68 19.71 -24.49 -9.33
CA GLY A 68 21.07 -24.89 -8.94
C GLY A 68 21.65 -24.01 -7.82
N THR A 69 22.76 -23.33 -8.13
CA THR A 69 23.55 -22.50 -7.20
C THR A 69 23.51 -21.01 -7.55
N GLY A 70 22.63 -20.56 -8.45
CA GLY A 70 22.71 -19.23 -9.05
C GLY A 70 22.02 -18.09 -8.28
N GLY A 71 20.87 -18.39 -7.66
CA GLY A 71 19.99 -17.39 -7.03
C GLY A 71 19.80 -17.57 -5.52
N ILE A 72 19.30 -16.54 -4.84
CA ILE A 72 18.87 -16.65 -3.44
C ILE A 72 17.52 -17.37 -3.36
N ARG A 73 17.40 -18.33 -2.45
CA ARG A 73 16.20 -19.14 -2.27
C ARG A 73 15.12 -18.35 -1.51
N LEU A 74 13.88 -18.45 -1.98
CA LEU A 74 12.69 -18.09 -1.21
C LEU A 74 12.27 -19.32 -0.38
N ASP A 75 11.98 -19.10 0.90
CA ASP A 75 11.32 -20.08 1.76
C ASP A 75 9.85 -19.67 1.86
N LEU A 76 9.00 -20.43 1.17
CA LEU A 76 7.56 -20.22 1.10
C LEU A 76 6.81 -20.91 2.25
N SER A 77 7.53 -21.46 3.24
CA SER A 77 6.89 -21.91 4.47
C SER A 77 6.37 -20.69 5.25
N GLU A 78 5.20 -20.84 5.88
CA GLU A 78 4.50 -19.81 6.66
C GLU A 78 5.31 -19.39 7.90
N THR A 79 6.41 -18.67 7.68
CA THR A 79 7.26 -18.09 8.71
C THR A 79 7.76 -16.74 8.21
N SER A 80 6.94 -15.69 8.31
CA SER A 80 7.42 -14.30 8.14
C SER A 80 8.02 -13.76 9.44
N ILE A 81 8.91 -12.76 9.33
CA ILE A 81 9.35 -12.01 10.52
C ILE A 81 8.24 -11.04 10.87
N ALA A 82 7.69 -11.16 12.08
CA ALA A 82 6.63 -10.26 12.51
C ALA A 82 7.16 -8.82 12.58
N PHE A 83 6.68 -7.95 11.69
CA PHE A 83 6.98 -6.52 11.77
C PHE A 83 6.48 -5.98 13.12
N PRO A 84 7.31 -5.20 13.83
CA PRO A 84 6.95 -4.68 15.14
C PRO A 84 5.80 -3.65 15.04
N GLY A 85 4.57 -4.14 15.24
CA GLY A 85 3.36 -3.34 15.05
C GLY A 85 2.04 -4.04 15.43
N THR A 86 2.03 -5.36 15.53
CA THR A 86 0.85 -6.13 15.96
C THR A 86 1.28 -7.35 16.77
N SER A 87 0.62 -7.58 17.90
CA SER A 87 0.57 -8.91 18.50
C SER A 87 -0.07 -9.86 17.48
N ASN A 88 0.76 -10.64 16.80
CA ASN A 88 0.44 -11.52 15.67
C ASN A 88 -0.07 -10.78 14.42
N LEU A 89 0.86 -10.37 13.54
CA LEU A 89 0.61 -10.70 12.13
C LEU A 89 0.56 -12.24 12.12
N ALA A 90 -0.60 -12.83 11.81
CA ALA A 90 -0.56 -14.20 11.37
C ALA A 90 0.40 -14.22 10.18
N SER A 91 1.38 -15.11 10.17
CA SER A 91 2.24 -15.32 9.02
C SER A 91 1.34 -15.69 7.84
N VAL A 92 1.13 -14.77 6.90
CA VAL A 92 0.45 -15.05 5.64
C VAL A 92 1.43 -14.85 4.49
N GLY A 93 2.62 -15.46 4.58
CA GLY A 93 3.64 -15.27 3.56
C GLY A 93 4.96 -16.00 3.73
N GLY A 94 5.73 -16.00 2.64
CA GLY A 94 7.09 -16.53 2.59
C GLY A 94 8.13 -15.48 2.97
N GLN A 95 9.39 -15.87 2.96
CA GLN A 95 10.54 -15.01 3.29
C GLN A 95 11.71 -15.33 2.34
N ILE A 96 12.66 -14.41 2.14
CA ILE A 96 13.94 -14.80 1.53
C ILE A 96 14.74 -15.56 2.59
N LYS A 97 14.93 -16.86 2.40
CA LYS A 97 15.78 -17.68 3.29
C LYS A 97 16.82 -18.46 2.50
N ASN A 98 18.08 -18.23 2.83
CA ASN A 98 19.17 -18.96 2.19
C ASN A 98 19.53 -20.27 2.94
N ASN A 99 19.00 -21.42 2.49
CA ASN A 99 19.31 -22.75 3.05
C ASN A 99 20.39 -23.54 2.26
N GLY A 100 21.34 -22.86 1.62
CA GLY A 100 22.56 -23.53 1.13
C GLY A 100 23.07 -23.02 -0.21
N GLY A 101 24.27 -22.44 -0.18
CA GLY A 101 24.99 -21.92 -1.35
C GLY A 101 24.85 -20.39 -1.46
N GLY A 102 25.85 -19.73 -2.04
CA GLY A 102 25.71 -18.31 -2.38
C GLY A 102 24.86 -18.10 -3.62
N GLY A 103 24.20 -16.96 -3.74
CA GLY A 103 23.33 -16.63 -4.87
C GLY A 103 22.97 -15.15 -4.91
N GLN A 104 22.46 -14.69 -6.05
CA GLN A 104 22.04 -13.30 -6.24
C GLN A 104 20.71 -13.23 -6.99
N SER A 105 19.81 -12.40 -6.49
CA SER A 105 18.48 -12.15 -7.05
C SER A 105 18.33 -10.66 -7.31
N GLN A 106 17.64 -10.27 -8.37
CA GLN A 106 17.38 -8.86 -8.68
C GLN A 106 15.97 -8.66 -9.20
N ARG A 107 15.39 -7.49 -8.93
CA ARG A 107 14.10 -7.05 -9.46
C ARG A 107 14.21 -5.61 -9.94
N GLU A 108 13.60 -5.32 -11.09
CA GLU A 108 13.59 -3.98 -11.66
C GLU A 108 12.49 -3.14 -11.03
N MET A 109 12.69 -1.83 -10.94
CA MET A 109 11.69 -0.88 -10.45
C MET A 109 10.73 -0.51 -11.59
N SER A 110 9.44 -0.35 -11.30
CA SER A 110 8.46 0.16 -12.28
C SER A 110 8.77 1.59 -12.68
N GLU A 111 9.20 2.40 -11.70
CA GLU A 111 9.67 3.77 -11.91
C GLU A 111 11.13 3.91 -11.47
N PRO A 112 12.07 4.04 -12.42
CA PRO A 112 13.47 4.32 -12.09
C PRO A 112 13.64 5.62 -11.31
N LEU A 113 14.50 5.59 -10.29
CA LEU A 113 14.71 6.70 -9.37
C LEU A 113 15.89 7.57 -9.79
N GLU A 114 15.62 8.85 -10.06
CA GLU A 114 16.64 9.86 -10.33
C GLU A 114 17.39 10.27 -9.05
N MET A 115 18.71 10.09 -9.04
CA MET A 115 19.59 10.49 -7.93
C MET A 115 19.99 11.97 -8.00
N ASN A 116 19.52 12.70 -9.01
CA ASN A 116 19.79 14.13 -9.20
C ASN A 116 18.85 15.05 -8.38
N GLY A 117 17.90 14.48 -7.64
CA GLY A 117 16.94 15.22 -6.83
C GLY A 117 17.49 15.72 -5.50
N LEU A 118 16.93 16.81 -4.99
CA LEU A 118 17.10 17.22 -3.58
C LEU A 118 16.17 16.38 -2.71
N GLY A 119 16.66 15.89 -1.57
CA GLY A 119 15.88 15.17 -0.56
C GLY A 119 16.49 13.82 -0.20
N ASP A 120 16.14 13.33 0.98
CA ASP A 120 16.67 12.07 1.48
C ASP A 120 15.96 10.88 0.82
N LEU A 121 16.63 9.73 0.81
CA LEU A 121 16.01 8.44 0.55
C LEU A 121 16.20 7.57 1.78
N TYR A 122 15.19 6.79 2.10
CA TYR A 122 15.25 5.85 3.20
C TYR A 122 14.95 4.46 2.69
N PHE A 123 15.60 3.47 3.29
CA PHE A 123 15.43 2.06 3.00
C PHE A 123 15.26 1.31 4.31
N SER A 124 14.42 0.29 4.35
CA SER A 124 14.39 -0.65 5.47
C SER A 124 14.25 -2.11 5.02
N ALA A 125 14.64 -3.01 5.91
CA ALA A 125 14.39 -4.43 5.80
C ALA A 125 14.28 -5.06 7.20
N LEU A 126 13.43 -6.08 7.34
CA LEU A 126 13.48 -7.00 8.47
C LEU A 126 14.55 -8.07 8.21
N VAL A 127 15.33 -8.37 9.25
CA VAL A 127 16.44 -9.31 9.17
C VAL A 127 16.47 -10.20 10.40
N ASN A 128 16.49 -11.52 10.17
CA ASN A 128 16.96 -12.49 11.16
C ASN A 128 18.27 -13.09 10.65
N TRP A 129 19.36 -12.76 11.32
CA TRP A 129 20.70 -13.21 10.93
C TRP A 129 21.13 -14.39 11.78
N SER A 130 21.66 -15.44 11.13
CA SER A 130 22.34 -16.52 11.83
C SER A 130 23.85 -16.45 11.67
N SER A 131 24.57 -16.85 12.72
CA SER A 131 26.03 -16.88 12.77
C SER A 131 26.64 -17.54 11.53
N GLY A 132 27.57 -16.86 10.86
CA GLY A 132 28.26 -17.34 9.66
C GLY A 132 27.55 -17.08 8.33
N ALA A 133 26.30 -16.62 8.33
CA ALA A 133 25.60 -16.19 7.12
C ALA A 133 26.04 -14.78 6.71
N ALA A 134 25.99 -14.48 5.41
CA ALA A 134 26.29 -13.14 4.91
C ALA A 134 25.25 -12.70 3.88
N PHE A 135 24.83 -11.45 3.96
CA PHE A 135 23.71 -10.93 3.20
C PHE A 135 23.93 -9.48 2.77
N ARG A 136 23.40 -9.09 1.62
CA ARG A 136 23.53 -7.73 1.10
C ARG A 136 22.34 -7.31 0.25
N ALA A 137 21.96 -6.03 0.36
CA ALA A 137 21.06 -5.36 -0.57
C ALA A 137 21.82 -4.24 -1.31
N GLU A 138 21.64 -4.15 -2.62
CA GLU A 138 22.36 -3.24 -3.53
C GLU A 138 21.40 -2.63 -4.55
N PHE A 139 21.30 -1.31 -4.58
CA PHE A 139 20.66 -0.58 -5.67
C PHE A 139 21.64 -0.33 -6.81
N LEU A 140 21.16 -0.61 -8.02
CA LEU A 140 21.97 -0.66 -9.23
C LEU A 140 21.46 0.33 -10.27
N GLN A 141 22.39 0.77 -11.11
CA GLN A 141 22.13 1.24 -12.46
C GLN A 141 22.38 0.06 -13.41
N THR A 142 21.38 -0.40 -14.18
CA THR A 142 21.53 -1.60 -15.03
C THR A 142 22.51 -1.40 -16.18
N LEU A 143 22.67 -0.16 -16.69
CA LEU A 143 23.56 0.13 -17.82
C LEU A 143 24.32 1.47 -17.62
N PRO A 144 25.64 1.45 -17.36
CA PRO A 144 26.46 0.27 -17.06
C PRO A 144 26.11 -0.32 -15.69
N LEU A 145 26.17 -1.66 -15.56
CA LEU A 145 25.91 -2.42 -14.35
C LEU A 145 26.84 -1.98 -13.20
N ALA A 146 26.37 -1.01 -12.42
CA ALA A 146 27.14 -0.37 -11.36
C ALA A 146 26.30 -0.29 -10.09
N VAL A 147 26.86 -0.76 -8.97
CA VAL A 147 26.28 -0.54 -7.65
C VAL A 147 26.41 0.95 -7.33
N ARG A 148 25.29 1.55 -6.94
CA ARG A 148 25.21 2.99 -6.62
C ARG A 148 24.88 3.24 -5.18
N TRP A 149 24.23 2.30 -4.51
CA TRP A 149 23.99 2.37 -3.08
C TRP A 149 23.79 0.97 -2.51
N THR A 150 24.54 0.65 -1.47
CA THR A 150 24.37 -0.56 -0.65
C THR A 150 23.76 -0.10 0.67
N PRO A 151 22.42 -0.10 0.81
CA PRO A 151 21.77 0.32 2.06
C PRO A 151 22.33 -0.46 3.25
N PHE A 152 22.51 -1.77 3.10
CA PHE A 152 23.20 -2.59 4.10
C PHE A 152 23.93 -3.81 3.51
N ASN A 153 24.98 -4.22 4.21
CA ASN A 153 25.74 -5.45 4.00
C ASN A 153 26.07 -6.06 5.38
N ILE A 154 25.62 -7.28 5.62
CA ILE A 154 25.92 -8.07 6.81
C ILE A 154 26.95 -9.12 6.42
N ASP A 155 28.14 -9.08 7.01
CA ASP A 155 29.15 -10.11 6.77
C ASP A 155 28.97 -11.34 7.66
N SER A 156 29.79 -12.38 7.46
CA SER A 156 29.70 -13.64 8.19
C SER A 156 29.93 -13.53 9.69
N SER A 157 30.44 -12.39 10.18
CA SER A 157 30.59 -12.12 11.61
C SER A 157 29.39 -11.40 12.23
N GLY A 158 28.39 -11.04 11.41
CA GLY A 158 27.22 -10.27 11.83
C GLY A 158 27.46 -8.77 11.79
N GLU A 159 28.58 -8.31 11.24
CA GLU A 159 28.90 -6.89 11.17
C GLU A 159 28.13 -6.22 10.02
N VAL A 160 27.39 -5.16 10.34
CA VAL A 160 26.58 -4.41 9.37
C VAL A 160 27.34 -3.19 8.84
N ARG A 161 27.28 -2.96 7.52
CA ARG A 161 27.94 -1.86 6.80
C ARG A 161 27.03 -1.25 5.73
N THR A 162 27.28 0.00 5.32
CA THR A 162 26.57 0.70 4.22
C THR A 162 27.56 1.43 3.30
N GLY A 163 27.20 1.71 2.03
CA GLY A 163 28.05 2.46 1.09
C GLY A 163 28.06 1.94 -0.36
N VAL A 164 29.14 2.13 -1.11
CA VAL A 164 29.23 1.78 -2.56
C VAL A 164 30.48 0.99 -2.93
N THR A 165 31.65 1.40 -2.42
CA THR A 165 32.95 0.73 -2.66
C THR A 165 33.81 0.81 -1.41
N ASN A 166 34.42 -0.31 -0.99
CA ASN A 166 35.25 -0.41 0.22
C ASN A 166 34.52 0.02 1.50
N LEU A 167 33.33 -0.56 1.72
CA LEU A 167 32.51 -0.42 2.93
C LEU A 167 33.38 -0.31 4.20
N SER A 168 33.60 0.91 4.71
CA SER A 168 34.45 1.13 5.88
C SER A 168 33.80 2.13 6.82
N ALA A 169 32.73 1.67 7.47
CA ALA A 169 32.34 2.09 8.79
C ALA A 169 31.65 0.88 9.42
N SER A 170 32.38 0.18 10.29
CA SER A 170 31.90 -0.92 11.13
C SER A 170 31.26 -0.33 12.38
N SER A 171 30.06 -0.72 12.79
CA SER A 171 29.65 -0.36 14.17
C SER A 171 28.53 -1.15 14.83
N VAL A 172 27.86 -2.11 14.18
CA VAL A 172 26.89 -2.97 14.91
C VAL A 172 27.10 -4.43 14.52
N ALA A 173 27.34 -5.27 15.53
CA ALA A 173 27.34 -6.72 15.39
C ALA A 173 25.96 -7.25 15.77
N LEU A 174 25.33 -7.97 14.85
CA LEU A 174 24.06 -8.64 15.08
C LEU A 174 24.26 -9.82 16.04
N SER A 175 23.27 -10.05 16.91
CA SER A 175 23.19 -11.28 17.68
C SER A 175 22.52 -12.37 16.86
N ASP A 176 23.05 -13.58 16.96
CA ASP A 176 22.53 -14.79 16.31
C ASP A 176 21.04 -15.04 16.67
N GLY A 177 20.18 -15.19 15.67
CA GLY A 177 18.77 -15.52 15.81
C GLY A 177 17.87 -14.40 16.35
N VAL A 178 18.35 -13.15 16.40
CA VAL A 178 17.55 -11.98 16.81
C VAL A 178 16.97 -11.29 15.58
N ASP A 179 15.70 -10.88 15.67
CA ASP A 179 15.02 -10.10 14.65
C ASP A 179 15.40 -8.61 14.76
N TYR A 180 15.81 -8.03 13.63
CA TYR A 180 16.21 -6.65 13.51
C TYR A 180 15.44 -5.92 12.42
N VAL A 181 15.12 -4.65 12.66
CA VAL A 181 14.84 -3.67 11.61
C VAL A 181 16.16 -2.99 11.28
N ILE A 182 16.62 -3.12 10.04
CA ILE A 182 17.78 -2.36 9.54
C ILE A 182 17.24 -1.21 8.70
N VAL A 183 17.70 0.01 9.01
CA VAL A 183 17.25 1.23 8.32
C VAL A 183 18.46 1.92 7.72
N GLY A 184 18.43 2.14 6.42
CA GLY A 184 19.41 2.93 5.68
C GLY A 184 18.83 4.29 5.29
N LYS A 185 19.67 5.32 5.29
CA LYS A 185 19.38 6.66 4.77
C LYS A 185 20.43 7.03 3.73
N LEU A 186 20.01 7.65 2.64
CA LEU A 186 20.90 8.26 1.67
C LEU A 186 20.53 9.73 1.50
N GLU A 187 21.35 10.60 2.05
CA GLU A 187 21.25 12.05 1.89
C GLU A 187 21.82 12.42 0.52
N ARG A 188 20.93 12.78 -0.42
CA ARG A 188 21.31 13.19 -1.78
C ARG A 188 21.75 14.65 -1.76
N ASN A 189 23.04 14.87 -1.93
CA ASN A 189 23.66 16.18 -1.85
C ASN A 189 23.86 16.77 -3.26
N GLY A 190 23.50 18.05 -3.42
CA GLY A 190 23.69 18.75 -4.69
C GLY A 190 25.15 19.21 -4.89
N GLY A 191 25.65 19.11 -6.13
CA GLY A 191 26.90 19.75 -6.56
C GLY A 191 28.16 18.91 -6.33
N ALA A 192 29.18 19.49 -5.69
CA ALA A 192 30.48 18.83 -5.44
C ALA A 192 30.57 18.17 -4.04
N VAL A 193 29.46 18.12 -3.32
CA VAL A 193 29.37 17.51 -1.99
C VAL A 193 28.96 16.05 -2.17
N PRO A 194 29.74 15.08 -1.68
CA PRO A 194 29.36 13.67 -1.74
C PRO A 194 28.07 13.41 -0.99
N ASP A 195 27.26 12.48 -1.47
CA ASP A 195 26.12 11.92 -0.75
C ASP A 195 26.55 11.28 0.57
N ILE A 196 25.64 11.16 1.52
CA ILE A 196 25.91 10.52 2.81
C ILE A 196 24.99 9.31 2.97
N ALA A 197 25.58 8.12 2.98
CA ALA A 197 24.90 6.88 3.33
C ALA A 197 25.03 6.65 4.84
N SER A 198 23.89 6.56 5.51
CA SER A 198 23.81 6.29 6.94
C SER A 198 22.99 5.02 7.20
N LEU A 199 23.24 4.34 8.31
CA LEU A 199 22.51 3.13 8.68
C LEU A 199 22.39 3.01 10.20
N SER A 200 21.24 2.52 10.64
CA SER A 200 20.97 2.13 12.03
C SER A 200 20.31 0.76 12.10
N VAL A 201 20.57 0.06 13.21
CA VAL A 201 20.08 -1.29 13.46
C VAL A 201 19.29 -1.29 14.75
N PHE A 202 18.07 -1.82 14.70
CA PHE A 202 17.17 -1.83 15.84
C PHE A 202 16.61 -3.22 16.09
N GLN A 203 16.55 -3.66 17.34
CA GLN A 203 15.90 -4.92 17.68
C GLN A 203 14.39 -4.77 17.53
N VAL A 204 13.75 -5.70 16.82
CA VAL A 204 12.29 -5.75 16.65
C VAL A 204 11.56 -5.81 17.99
N SER A 205 12.16 -6.45 19.00
CA SER A 205 11.61 -6.53 20.35
C SER A 205 11.48 -5.19 21.08
N ASN A 206 12.13 -4.13 20.58
CA ASN A 206 12.10 -2.78 21.15
C ASN A 206 11.53 -1.77 20.14
N PRO A 207 10.22 -1.85 19.83
CA PRO A 207 9.61 -1.05 18.76
C PRO A 207 9.84 0.45 18.90
N GLY A 208 9.84 0.97 20.13
CA GLY A 208 10.01 2.39 20.40
C GLY A 208 11.33 2.99 19.89
N ASP A 209 12.35 2.17 19.63
CA ASP A 209 13.69 2.65 19.28
C ASP A 209 13.81 3.07 17.81
N PHE A 210 12.97 2.55 16.90
CA PHE A 210 13.04 2.86 15.46
C PHE A 210 11.82 3.61 14.92
N LEU A 211 10.77 3.86 15.71
CA LEU A 211 9.58 4.61 15.26
C LEU A 211 9.85 6.10 14.98
N THR A 212 11.00 6.61 15.38
CA THR A 212 11.43 7.98 15.11
C THR A 212 12.82 7.97 14.51
N GLU A 213 13.08 8.88 13.55
CA GLU A 213 14.40 8.98 12.94
C GLU A 213 15.44 9.20 14.03
N PRO A 214 16.50 8.36 14.10
CA PRO A 214 17.48 8.49 15.15
C PRO A 214 18.23 9.81 14.98
N ALA A 215 18.44 10.52 16.09
CA ALA A 215 19.23 11.74 16.08
C ALA A 215 20.71 11.48 15.73
N SER A 216 21.15 10.22 15.85
CA SER A 216 22.48 9.74 15.47
C SER A 216 22.36 8.36 14.84
N TRP A 217 22.96 8.20 13.66
CA TRP A 217 23.02 6.94 12.94
C TRP A 217 24.20 6.09 13.43
N ASP A 218 24.04 4.77 13.47
CA ASP A 218 25.08 3.85 13.95
C ASP A 218 26.30 3.87 13.02
N VAL A 219 26.04 3.87 11.72
CA VAL A 219 27.03 3.90 10.65
C VAL A 219 26.77 5.12 9.78
N VAL A 220 27.82 5.87 9.45
CA VAL A 220 27.77 6.99 8.50
C VAL A 220 28.97 6.90 7.56
N HIS A 221 28.71 6.98 6.26
CA HIS A 221 29.72 6.85 5.22
C HIS A 221 29.45 7.83 4.07
N SER A 222 30.45 8.64 3.73
CA SER A 222 30.39 9.49 2.54
C SER A 222 30.51 8.65 1.28
N THR A 223 29.61 8.83 0.33
CA THR A 223 29.61 8.17 -0.95
C THR A 223 29.24 9.13 -2.08
N ASP A 224 29.35 8.72 -3.33
CA ASP A 224 28.92 9.55 -4.46
C ASP A 224 28.03 8.70 -5.36
N ALA A 225 26.71 8.88 -5.18
CA ALA A 225 25.65 8.22 -5.91
C ALA A 225 24.87 9.20 -6.80
N SER A 226 25.22 10.49 -6.78
CA SER A 226 24.61 11.55 -7.57
C SER A 226 24.87 11.38 -9.08
N GLY A 227 24.02 11.95 -9.94
CA GLY A 227 24.23 11.91 -11.40
C GLY A 227 23.67 10.68 -12.12
N VAL A 228 22.91 9.81 -11.45
CA VAL A 228 22.54 8.49 -11.98
C VAL A 228 21.07 8.14 -11.73
N VAL A 229 20.62 7.08 -12.38
CA VAL A 229 19.28 6.51 -12.20
C VAL A 229 19.42 5.13 -11.56
N LEU A 230 18.74 4.91 -10.43
CA LEU A 230 18.57 3.58 -9.85
C LEU A 230 17.37 2.92 -10.53
N ASN A 231 17.51 1.68 -10.98
CA ASN A 231 16.43 1.01 -11.70
C ASN A 231 16.26 -0.46 -11.31
N ALA A 232 17.08 -0.96 -10.39
CA ALA A 232 16.94 -2.31 -9.86
C ALA A 232 17.43 -2.39 -8.41
N LEU A 233 16.79 -3.27 -7.64
CA LEU A 233 17.31 -3.79 -6.39
C LEU A 233 17.90 -5.17 -6.63
N ARG A 234 19.13 -5.38 -6.18
CA ARG A 234 19.77 -6.69 -6.08
C ARG A 234 19.94 -7.08 -4.64
N VAL A 235 19.65 -8.33 -4.37
CA VAL A 235 19.83 -8.99 -3.10
C VAL A 235 20.87 -10.08 -3.32
N SER A 236 21.87 -10.17 -2.43
CA SER A 236 22.92 -11.21 -2.47
C SER A 236 23.00 -11.92 -1.13
N ALA A 237 23.11 -13.25 -1.14
CA ALA A 237 23.36 -14.05 0.05
C ALA A 237 24.54 -15.00 -0.19
N SER A 238 25.29 -15.29 0.87
CA SER A 238 26.42 -16.22 0.81
C SER A 238 26.56 -17.02 2.10
N ASN A 239 27.26 -18.16 2.00
CA ASN A 239 27.46 -19.19 3.02
C ASN A 239 26.21 -20.08 3.26
N ALA A 240 26.41 -21.16 4.03
CA ALA A 240 25.44 -22.26 4.16
C ALA A 240 24.49 -22.13 5.37
N ASN A 241 24.49 -20.96 6.04
CA ASN A 241 23.70 -20.74 7.25
C ASN A 241 22.47 -19.88 6.93
N ASP A 242 21.41 -20.14 7.67
CA ASP A 242 20.11 -19.51 7.46
C ASP A 242 20.20 -18.00 7.75
N SER A 243 19.86 -17.17 6.76
CA SER A 243 19.52 -15.77 7.01
C SER A 243 18.21 -15.48 6.33
N VAL A 244 17.39 -14.74 7.05
CA VAL A 244 16.08 -14.33 6.63
C VAL A 244 16.10 -12.84 6.35
N ILE A 245 15.57 -12.46 5.19
CA ILE A 245 15.15 -11.09 4.92
C ILE A 245 13.69 -11.06 4.54
N ASP A 246 13.02 -10.04 5.06
CA ASP A 246 11.61 -9.78 4.87
C ASP A 246 11.36 -8.26 4.84
N GLU A 247 10.16 -7.85 4.42
CA GLU A 247 9.65 -6.47 4.52
C GLU A 247 10.63 -5.40 4.00
N ILE A 248 11.04 -5.51 2.74
CA ILE A 248 11.91 -4.53 2.09
C ILE A 248 11.10 -3.29 1.72
N ARG A 249 11.58 -2.10 2.09
CA ARG A 249 10.93 -0.82 1.77
C ARG A 249 11.91 0.23 1.28
N LEU A 250 11.46 1.08 0.36
CA LEU A 250 12.16 2.29 -0.08
C LEU A 250 11.17 3.46 -0.09
N GLY A 251 11.55 4.59 0.50
CA GLY A 251 10.72 5.80 0.56
C GLY A 251 11.57 7.07 0.56
N ASP A 252 10.93 8.22 0.44
CA ASP A 252 11.58 9.53 0.53
C ASP A 252 11.54 10.14 1.95
N SER A 253 10.88 9.48 2.90
CA SER A 253 10.92 9.83 4.32
C SER A 253 11.19 8.62 5.23
N TYR A 254 11.79 8.88 6.40
CA TYR A 254 12.06 7.85 7.42
C TYR A 254 10.76 7.11 7.77
N ALA A 255 9.68 7.87 7.96
CA ALA A 255 8.37 7.36 8.32
C ALA A 255 7.74 6.45 7.26
N ASP A 256 8.20 6.44 6.00
CA ASP A 256 7.67 5.54 4.98
C ASP A 256 8.32 4.15 5.06
N VAL A 257 9.55 4.06 5.55
CA VAL A 257 10.29 2.79 5.60
C VAL A 257 10.32 2.17 6.99
N VAL A 258 10.29 2.96 8.05
CA VAL A 258 10.15 2.42 9.41
C VAL A 258 8.73 2.50 9.94
N GLY A 259 7.93 3.35 9.32
CA GLY A 259 6.52 3.49 9.59
C GLY A 259 5.72 2.93 8.41
N GLU A 260 4.60 2.25 8.57
CA GLU A 260 3.86 1.83 9.75
C GLU A 260 2.96 0.67 9.27
N LEU A 261 3.44 -0.59 9.16
CA LEU A 261 2.51 -1.73 9.29
C LEU A 261 1.98 -1.86 10.72
N GLY A 262 2.68 -1.25 11.68
CA GLY A 262 2.11 -0.76 12.91
C GLY A 262 2.00 0.76 12.86
N ILE A 263 0.87 1.28 12.38
CA ILE A 263 0.17 2.42 12.97
C ILE A 263 1.03 3.48 13.71
N LYS A 264 0.94 4.72 13.24
CA LYS A 264 1.40 5.91 13.98
C LYS A 264 0.85 5.83 15.36
N PRO A 265 1.57 6.23 16.41
CA PRO A 265 0.92 6.49 17.69
C PRO A 265 -0.34 7.36 17.45
N GLY A 266 -1.53 6.73 17.49
CA GLY A 266 -2.80 7.35 17.13
C GLY A 266 -3.45 7.02 15.77
N ILE A 267 -2.94 6.09 14.95
CA ILE A 267 -3.74 5.40 13.91
C ILE A 267 -4.39 4.15 14.55
N ILE A 268 -5.48 3.64 14.02
CA ILE A 268 -6.11 2.36 14.38
C ILE A 268 -6.45 1.70 13.04
N TYR A 269 -6.13 0.43 12.84
CA TYR A 269 -6.15 -0.23 11.53
C TYR A 269 -6.74 -1.63 11.64
N GLU A 270 -7.62 -1.97 10.71
CA GLU A 270 -8.13 -3.32 10.52
C GLU A 270 -8.20 -3.62 9.01
N PRO A 271 -7.40 -4.58 8.51
CA PRO A 271 -7.42 -5.03 7.12
C PRO A 271 -8.48 -6.09 6.80
N PHE A 272 -9.22 -6.57 7.81
CA PHE A 272 -10.12 -7.72 7.75
C PHE A 272 -9.52 -9.00 7.17
N ASN A 273 -8.18 -9.13 7.14
CA ASN A 273 -7.48 -10.32 6.69
C ASN A 273 -7.60 -11.46 7.73
N TYR A 274 -8.71 -12.18 7.66
CA TYR A 274 -9.01 -13.38 8.43
C TYR A 274 -9.14 -14.59 7.50
N GLY A 275 -9.30 -15.79 8.07
CA GLY A 275 -9.70 -16.95 7.28
C GLY A 275 -11.05 -16.74 6.59
N GLY A 276 -11.28 -17.44 5.48
CA GLY A 276 -12.52 -17.35 4.73
C GLY A 276 -13.75 -17.88 5.49
N GLY A 277 -14.85 -17.12 5.50
CA GLY A 277 -16.10 -17.53 6.16
C GLY A 277 -16.06 -17.44 7.69
N VAL A 278 -15.05 -16.78 8.24
CA VAL A 278 -14.89 -16.62 9.69
C VAL A 278 -15.91 -15.63 10.22
N ASN A 279 -16.61 -16.03 11.29
CA ASN A 279 -17.45 -15.13 12.06
C ASN A 279 -16.58 -14.38 13.08
N LEU A 280 -16.52 -13.06 12.96
CA LEU A 280 -15.67 -12.20 13.79
C LEU A 280 -16.06 -12.20 15.28
N THR A 281 -17.15 -12.87 15.66
CA THR A 281 -17.58 -13.00 17.07
C THR A 281 -17.01 -14.22 17.77
N THR A 282 -16.58 -15.21 17.01
CA THR A 282 -15.94 -16.44 17.50
C THR A 282 -14.45 -16.44 17.24
N GLU A 283 -13.98 -15.52 16.41
CA GLU A 283 -12.57 -15.31 16.13
C GLU A 283 -11.88 -14.68 17.34
N THR A 284 -10.77 -15.28 17.76
CA THR A 284 -9.95 -14.80 18.88
C THR A 284 -8.72 -14.04 18.41
N THR A 285 -8.42 -14.10 17.11
CA THR A 285 -7.31 -13.39 16.48
C THR A 285 -7.56 -11.89 16.48
N ASN A 286 -6.60 -11.15 17.00
CA ASN A 286 -6.59 -9.69 17.00
C ASN A 286 -5.90 -9.17 15.73
N SER A 287 -6.46 -9.45 14.55
CA SER A 287 -5.93 -8.90 13.29
C SER A 287 -6.05 -7.37 13.32
N GLY A 288 -5.01 -6.68 12.84
CA GLY A 288 -4.92 -5.22 12.89
C GLY A 288 -4.27 -4.63 14.15
N ALA A 289 -4.12 -3.31 14.18
CA ALA A 289 -3.40 -2.59 15.23
C ALA A 289 -4.27 -1.51 15.90
N GLY A 290 -3.94 -1.17 17.15
CA GLY A 290 -4.67 -0.18 17.94
C GLY A 290 -5.91 -0.71 18.68
N TRP A 291 -6.09 -2.03 18.77
CA TRP A 291 -7.24 -2.69 19.39
C TRP A 291 -6.88 -3.42 20.70
N VAL A 292 -7.78 -3.33 21.70
CA VAL A 292 -7.61 -4.03 23.00
C VAL A 292 -7.77 -5.54 22.85
N THR A 293 -8.77 -5.97 22.07
CA THR A 293 -9.17 -7.37 21.88
C THR A 293 -9.71 -7.59 20.47
N ALA A 294 -9.96 -8.85 20.11
CA ALA A 294 -10.75 -9.23 18.95
C ALA A 294 -12.16 -8.60 18.96
N TRP A 295 -12.84 -8.65 17.82
CA TRP A 295 -14.20 -8.13 17.64
C TRP A 295 -15.21 -8.87 18.55
N SER A 296 -16.17 -8.12 19.08
CA SER A 296 -17.25 -8.65 19.92
C SER A 296 -18.62 -8.43 19.26
N THR A 297 -19.57 -9.34 19.47
CA THR A 297 -20.93 -9.16 18.94
C THR A 297 -21.71 -8.14 19.77
N THR A 298 -22.43 -7.24 19.10
CA THR A 298 -23.38 -6.32 19.75
C THR A 298 -24.82 -6.48 19.22
N GLY A 299 -25.07 -7.53 18.42
CA GLY A 299 -26.36 -7.85 17.81
C GLY A 299 -26.60 -9.37 17.66
N PRO A 300 -27.67 -9.80 16.95
CA PRO A 300 -28.03 -11.21 16.84
C PRO A 300 -27.05 -12.04 15.99
N SER A 301 -26.20 -11.39 15.18
CA SER A 301 -25.22 -12.04 14.32
C SER A 301 -24.00 -11.14 14.08
N GLY A 302 -22.83 -11.76 13.97
CA GLY A 302 -21.57 -11.10 13.67
C GLY A 302 -21.33 -10.91 12.18
N LEU A 303 -20.46 -9.97 11.85
CA LEU A 303 -19.79 -9.83 10.56
C LEU A 303 -19.04 -11.12 10.24
N VAL A 304 -19.06 -11.49 8.95
CA VAL A 304 -18.35 -12.66 8.43
C VAL A 304 -17.44 -12.20 7.31
N THR A 305 -16.22 -12.73 7.28
CA THR A 305 -15.29 -12.51 6.19
C THR A 305 -15.64 -13.38 4.99
N SER A 306 -15.38 -12.87 3.79
CA SER A 306 -15.51 -13.62 2.56
C SER A 306 -14.41 -14.69 2.49
N GLY A 307 -14.71 -15.84 1.87
CA GLY A 307 -13.75 -16.95 1.72
C GLY A 307 -13.20 -17.11 0.32
N ILE A 308 -13.19 -16.04 -0.47
CA ILE A 308 -12.91 -16.07 -1.91
C ILE A 308 -11.57 -15.42 -2.28
N GLY A 309 -10.78 -14.99 -1.28
CA GLY A 309 -9.44 -14.46 -1.50
C GLY A 309 -9.46 -13.16 -2.31
N GLN A 310 -10.31 -12.19 -1.95
CA GLN A 310 -10.50 -10.97 -2.73
C GLN A 310 -10.48 -9.72 -1.85
N SER A 311 -9.76 -8.68 -2.26
CA SER A 311 -9.76 -7.35 -1.63
C SER A 311 -10.36 -6.22 -2.48
N LEU A 312 -10.67 -5.12 -1.80
CA LEU A 312 -10.95 -3.83 -2.41
C LEU A 312 -9.68 -2.97 -2.38
N TRP A 313 -9.39 -2.31 -3.48
CA TRP A 313 -8.24 -1.41 -3.61
C TRP A 313 -8.72 0.01 -3.88
N PHE A 314 -7.89 1.01 -3.55
CA PHE A 314 -8.12 2.39 -3.95
C PHE A 314 -7.82 2.62 -5.45
N GLY A 315 -7.94 1.59 -6.30
CA GLY A 315 -7.58 1.59 -7.73
C GLY A 315 -8.70 1.16 -8.68
N GLN A 316 -9.97 1.32 -8.29
CA GLN A 316 -11.11 0.65 -8.91
C GLN A 316 -10.90 -0.87 -9.00
N SER A 317 -10.98 -1.58 -7.87
CA SER A 317 -11.05 -3.05 -7.92
C SER A 317 -12.21 -3.45 -8.87
N PRO A 318 -11.98 -4.26 -9.91
CA PRO A 318 -13.06 -5.03 -10.54
C PRO A 318 -13.81 -5.82 -9.46
N SER A 319 -14.91 -6.47 -9.81
CA SER A 319 -15.71 -7.21 -8.84
C SER A 319 -14.94 -8.26 -8.01
N THR A 320 -13.70 -8.60 -8.33
CA THR A 320 -12.94 -9.71 -7.75
C THR A 320 -11.47 -9.67 -8.22
N ILE A 321 -10.55 -9.01 -7.51
CA ILE A 321 -9.11 -9.32 -7.67
C ILE A 321 -8.80 -10.45 -6.71
N THR A 322 -8.28 -11.58 -7.18
CA THR A 322 -7.91 -12.69 -6.31
C THR A 322 -6.48 -12.49 -5.81
N ASP A 323 -6.34 -11.97 -4.60
CA ASP A 323 -5.08 -11.69 -3.92
C ASP A 323 -4.88 -12.53 -2.66
N GLY A 324 -5.83 -13.42 -2.35
CA GLY A 324 -5.75 -14.33 -1.20
C GLY A 324 -6.13 -13.71 0.14
N SER A 325 -6.39 -12.40 0.20
CA SER A 325 -6.86 -11.69 1.39
C SER A 325 -8.38 -11.81 1.56
N THR A 326 -8.92 -11.34 2.69
CA THR A 326 -10.36 -11.38 2.95
C THR A 326 -10.93 -10.03 3.37
N HIS A 327 -12.21 -9.85 3.07
CA HIS A 327 -13.01 -8.66 3.40
C HIS A 327 -14.25 -9.07 4.18
N VAL A 328 -14.88 -8.13 4.88
CA VAL A 328 -16.23 -8.33 5.42
C VAL A 328 -17.25 -8.33 4.29
N TRP A 329 -18.03 -9.41 4.21
CA TRP A 329 -19.16 -9.56 3.29
C TRP A 329 -20.46 -9.58 4.09
N SER A 330 -21.43 -8.73 3.73
CA SER A 330 -22.74 -8.75 4.38
C SER A 330 -23.95 -8.52 3.47
N GLU A 331 -24.91 -9.44 3.58
CA GLU A 331 -26.25 -9.44 2.94
C GLU A 331 -27.36 -9.19 3.95
N SER A 332 -27.01 -8.97 5.21
CA SER A 332 -27.97 -9.05 6.32
C SER A 332 -27.56 -8.20 7.50
N SER A 333 -28.46 -8.06 8.46
CA SER A 333 -28.20 -7.32 9.69
C SER A 333 -27.11 -8.01 10.51
N ARG A 334 -25.94 -7.38 10.60
CA ARG A 334 -24.78 -7.86 11.35
C ARG A 334 -24.11 -6.71 12.07
N ALA A 335 -23.55 -6.98 13.25
CA ALA A 335 -22.90 -5.95 14.05
C ALA A 335 -21.77 -6.49 14.92
N ASN A 336 -20.63 -5.80 14.87
CA ASN A 336 -19.52 -6.03 15.79
C ASN A 336 -19.03 -4.71 16.39
N ALA A 337 -18.50 -4.78 17.61
CA ALA A 337 -17.83 -3.67 18.26
C ALA A 337 -16.43 -4.06 18.71
N ARG A 338 -15.56 -3.06 18.80
CA ARG A 338 -14.18 -3.23 19.23
C ARG A 338 -13.67 -1.99 19.96
N ASP A 339 -12.77 -2.23 20.90
CA ASP A 339 -12.23 -1.21 21.79
C ASP A 339 -10.85 -0.76 21.34
N PHE A 340 -10.61 0.55 21.45
CA PHE A 340 -9.33 1.15 21.16
C PHE A 340 -8.35 0.94 22.32
N THR A 341 -7.12 0.55 22.02
CA THR A 341 -6.05 0.40 23.03
C THR A 341 -5.79 1.71 23.75
N THR A 342 -5.82 2.81 23.01
CA THR A 342 -5.71 4.17 23.53
C THR A 342 -7.00 4.92 23.24
N ALA A 343 -7.59 5.49 24.29
CA ALA A 343 -8.78 6.33 24.14
C ALA A 343 -8.44 7.59 23.32
N LEU A 344 -9.30 7.95 22.36
CA LEU A 344 -9.02 8.98 21.36
C LEU A 344 -9.73 10.29 21.74
N PRO A 345 -9.01 11.31 22.25
CA PRO A 345 -9.60 12.60 22.57
C PRO A 345 -9.93 13.38 21.29
N VAL A 346 -11.12 13.98 21.22
CA VAL A 346 -11.50 14.88 20.12
C VAL A 346 -11.08 16.33 20.40
N SER A 347 -9.97 16.53 21.12
CA SER A 347 -9.41 17.87 21.31
C SER A 347 -8.88 18.48 19.99
N GLY A 348 -8.72 17.65 18.95
CA GLY A 348 -8.48 18.04 17.56
C GLY A 348 -9.50 17.44 16.60
N SER A 349 -9.03 17.02 15.41
CA SER A 349 -9.84 16.25 14.46
C SER A 349 -9.51 14.77 14.56
N LEU A 350 -10.53 13.93 14.67
CA LEU A 350 -10.46 12.49 14.44
C LEU A 350 -10.92 12.21 13.02
N TYR A 351 -10.28 11.27 12.34
CA TYR A 351 -10.64 10.82 11.01
C TYR A 351 -10.93 9.33 11.05
N PHE A 352 -11.83 8.89 10.19
CA PHE A 352 -12.10 7.49 9.92
C PHE A 352 -12.21 7.28 8.42
N THR A 353 -11.70 6.16 7.93
CA THR A 353 -11.88 5.74 6.54
C THR A 353 -12.29 4.27 6.48
N ALA A 354 -13.08 3.92 5.48
CA ALA A 354 -13.39 2.55 5.13
C ALA A 354 -13.44 2.35 3.62
N LEU A 355 -12.77 1.31 3.11
CA LEU A 355 -12.94 0.88 1.71
C LEU A 355 -14.22 0.07 1.58
N VAL A 356 -15.15 0.58 0.77
CA VAL A 356 -16.52 0.06 0.67
C VAL A 356 -16.98 -0.08 -0.78
N ARG A 357 -17.75 -1.13 -1.06
CA ARG A 357 -18.35 -1.37 -2.37
C ARG A 357 -19.69 -2.08 -2.25
N ALA A 358 -20.69 -1.65 -3.02
CA ALA A 358 -21.91 -2.43 -3.23
C ALA A 358 -21.65 -3.55 -4.24
N TYR A 359 -22.26 -4.71 -4.03
CA TYR A 359 -22.22 -5.81 -5.00
C TYR A 359 -23.61 -6.30 -5.37
N GLY A 360 -23.70 -7.01 -6.49
CA GLY A 360 -24.96 -7.52 -7.04
C GLY A 360 -25.95 -6.40 -7.34
N GLY A 361 -25.48 -5.23 -7.83
CA GLY A 361 -26.30 -4.04 -8.05
C GLY A 361 -26.89 -3.40 -6.79
N GLY A 362 -26.38 -3.77 -5.61
CA GLY A 362 -27.03 -3.57 -4.32
C GLY A 362 -27.01 -2.16 -3.72
N ALA A 363 -26.57 -1.11 -4.43
CA ALA A 363 -26.43 0.22 -3.82
C ALA A 363 -27.75 0.74 -3.20
N GLY A 364 -28.90 0.45 -3.82
CA GLY A 364 -30.23 0.84 -3.32
C GLY A 364 -30.78 0.02 -2.14
N VAL A 365 -30.08 -1.05 -1.73
CA VAL A 365 -30.48 -1.93 -0.62
C VAL A 365 -29.41 -2.09 0.45
N ALA A 366 -28.14 -1.86 0.09
CA ALA A 366 -26.99 -1.96 0.97
C ALA A 366 -27.01 -0.87 2.03
N GLN A 367 -26.71 -1.26 3.27
CA GLN A 367 -26.59 -0.37 4.40
C GLN A 367 -25.32 -0.70 5.19
N MET A 368 -24.58 0.33 5.57
CA MET A 368 -23.44 0.24 6.48
C MET A 368 -23.38 1.49 7.33
N ARG A 369 -22.96 1.34 8.59
CA ARG A 369 -22.54 2.49 9.39
C ARG A 369 -21.46 2.14 10.39
N ALA A 370 -20.63 3.13 10.69
CA ALA A 370 -19.66 3.13 11.76
C ALA A 370 -20.12 4.11 12.84
N GLU A 371 -20.23 3.62 14.07
CA GLU A 371 -20.55 4.43 15.24
C GLU A 371 -19.38 4.47 16.21
N PHE A 372 -19.13 5.64 16.80
CA PHE A 372 -18.08 5.84 17.79
C PHE A 372 -18.68 6.20 19.14
N HIS A 373 -18.18 5.56 20.20
CA HIS A 373 -18.77 5.62 21.53
C HIS A 373 -17.76 6.10 22.58
N ASP A 374 -18.26 6.77 23.62
CA ASP A 374 -17.44 7.25 24.75
C ASP A 374 -17.16 6.17 25.82
N GLY A 375 -17.82 5.01 25.73
CA GLY A 375 -17.58 3.82 26.56
C GLY A 375 -16.99 2.64 25.78
N PRO A 376 -16.37 1.67 26.47
CA PRO A 376 -15.92 0.41 25.87
C PRO A 376 -17.11 -0.47 25.43
N GLY A 377 -16.90 -1.39 24.50
CA GLY A 377 -17.90 -2.33 23.97
C GLY A 377 -19.07 -1.66 23.27
N ALA A 378 -18.86 -0.49 22.65
CA ALA A 378 -19.91 0.36 22.11
C ALA A 378 -21.02 0.68 23.13
N SER A 379 -20.61 0.88 24.39
CA SER A 379 -21.48 1.37 25.47
C SER A 379 -21.33 2.88 25.68
N GLY A 380 -22.20 3.45 26.51
CA GLY A 380 -22.20 4.90 26.76
C GLY A 380 -22.94 5.67 25.68
N ASN A 381 -22.54 6.91 25.43
CA ASN A 381 -23.16 7.74 24.41
C ASN A 381 -22.44 7.53 23.08
N MET A 382 -23.24 7.34 22.02
CA MET A 382 -22.76 7.46 20.65
C MET A 382 -22.49 8.94 20.35
N ARG A 383 -21.34 9.22 19.74
CA ARG A 383 -20.80 10.57 19.56
C ARG A 383 -20.25 10.82 18.13
N ALA A 384 -20.38 9.84 17.24
CA ALA A 384 -20.24 9.98 15.80
C ALA A 384 -20.89 8.77 15.11
N ASN A 385 -21.65 9.01 14.05
CA ASN A 385 -22.30 8.00 13.23
C ASN A 385 -22.18 8.40 11.77
N VAL A 386 -21.52 7.56 10.96
CA VAL A 386 -21.30 7.81 9.53
C VAL A 386 -21.60 6.56 8.74
N GLY A 387 -22.20 6.70 7.57
CA GLY A 387 -22.52 5.51 6.78
C GLY A 387 -23.23 5.75 5.48
N ILE A 388 -23.70 4.64 4.93
CA ILE A 388 -24.48 4.54 3.70
C ILE A 388 -25.83 3.91 4.04
N ASP A 389 -26.90 4.53 3.56
CA ASP A 389 -28.26 4.01 3.62
C ASP A 389 -28.88 4.03 2.23
N ARG A 390 -28.89 2.88 1.54
CA ARG A 390 -29.59 2.71 0.25
C ARG A 390 -29.19 3.76 -0.80
N GLY A 391 -27.89 3.93 -0.99
CA GLY A 391 -27.32 4.89 -1.95
C GLY A 391 -27.12 6.29 -1.37
N THR A 392 -27.56 6.53 -0.13
CA THR A 392 -27.47 7.83 0.54
C THR A 392 -26.29 7.85 1.51
N LEU A 393 -25.37 8.79 1.34
CA LEU A 393 -24.33 9.07 2.34
C LEU A 393 -24.96 9.84 3.51
N PHE A 394 -24.59 9.52 4.75
CA PHE A 394 -25.06 10.26 5.91
C PHE A 394 -24.00 10.44 7.00
N ALA A 395 -24.14 11.50 7.78
CA ALA A 395 -23.33 11.78 8.97
C ALA A 395 -24.18 12.42 10.07
N ASP A 396 -24.03 11.89 11.29
CA ASP A 396 -24.74 12.33 12.49
C ASP A 396 -23.81 12.30 13.72
N GLY A 397 -23.93 13.28 14.60
CA GLY A 397 -23.05 13.43 15.76
C GLY A 397 -23.53 12.76 17.05
N ASP A 398 -24.80 12.39 17.19
CA ASP A 398 -25.39 11.99 18.49
C ASP A 398 -26.58 11.04 18.45
N SER A 399 -27.11 10.72 17.27
CA SER A 399 -28.28 9.89 17.04
C SER A 399 -27.96 8.59 16.29
N PRO A 400 -28.28 7.41 16.87
CA PRO A 400 -28.03 6.13 16.21
C PRO A 400 -29.08 5.88 15.13
N GLY A 401 -28.67 5.22 14.04
CA GLY A 401 -29.61 4.87 12.96
C GLY A 401 -28.97 4.96 11.58
N TYR A 402 -29.62 4.34 10.59
CA TYR A 402 -29.31 4.58 9.18
C TYR A 402 -30.02 5.87 8.74
N GLY A 403 -29.37 6.64 7.84
CA GLY A 403 -29.93 7.86 7.28
C GLY A 403 -30.18 8.99 8.28
N GLN A 404 -29.50 8.98 9.42
CA GLN A 404 -29.62 10.04 10.43
C GLN A 404 -28.77 11.27 10.08
N GLY A 405 -29.10 12.39 10.70
CA GLY A 405 -28.33 13.62 10.58
C GLY A 405 -28.42 14.25 9.18
N THR A 406 -27.27 14.66 8.65
CA THR A 406 -27.18 15.28 7.32
C THR A 406 -26.92 14.21 6.28
N THR A 407 -27.67 14.26 5.19
CA THR A 407 -27.69 13.22 4.16
C THR A 407 -27.40 13.79 2.77
N LEU A 408 -26.83 12.97 1.90
CA LEU A 408 -26.67 13.21 0.47
C LEU A 408 -27.16 11.98 -0.30
N ALA A 409 -28.31 12.12 -0.94
CA ALA A 409 -28.92 11.05 -1.74
C ALA A 409 -28.11 10.76 -3.01
N SER A 410 -28.15 9.52 -3.48
CA SER A 410 -27.46 9.07 -4.71
C SER A 410 -25.94 9.29 -4.70
N ALA A 411 -25.33 9.38 -3.52
CA ALA A 411 -23.89 9.55 -3.37
C ALA A 411 -23.10 8.25 -3.59
N PHE A 412 -23.75 7.10 -3.35
CA PHE A 412 -23.13 5.78 -3.46
C PHE A 412 -23.74 5.01 -4.64
N ALA A 413 -22.90 4.75 -5.65
CA ALA A 413 -23.30 4.07 -6.88
C ALA A 413 -23.03 2.56 -6.83
N VAL A 414 -23.73 1.83 -7.71
CA VAL A 414 -23.46 0.41 -7.95
C VAL A 414 -22.07 0.23 -8.55
N ASP A 415 -21.42 -0.89 -8.23
CA ASP A 415 -20.16 -1.34 -8.83
C ASP A 415 -19.01 -0.32 -8.80
N THR A 416 -19.08 0.63 -7.87
CA THR A 416 -18.02 1.62 -7.64
C THR A 416 -17.47 1.40 -6.24
N THR A 417 -16.15 1.25 -6.14
CA THR A 417 -15.45 1.22 -4.87
C THR A 417 -15.25 2.67 -4.39
N TYR A 418 -15.57 2.93 -3.13
CA TYR A 418 -15.36 4.22 -2.50
C TYR A 418 -14.53 4.06 -1.23
N LEU A 419 -13.75 5.10 -0.94
CA LEU A 419 -13.31 5.37 0.42
C LEU A 419 -14.40 6.21 1.11
N LEU A 420 -15.11 5.58 2.05
CA LEU A 420 -15.99 6.29 2.97
C LEU A 420 -15.11 7.00 4.00
N ALA A 421 -15.00 8.32 3.90
CA ALA A 421 -14.23 9.15 4.80
C ALA A 421 -15.14 9.89 5.78
N MET A 422 -14.67 10.03 7.02
CA MET A 422 -15.28 10.83 8.07
C MET A 422 -14.22 11.70 8.75
N LYS A 423 -14.60 12.92 9.09
CA LYS A 423 -13.86 13.79 10.01
C LYS A 423 -14.78 14.19 11.15
N ARG A 424 -14.31 14.02 12.37
CA ARG A 424 -14.97 14.46 13.58
C ARG A 424 -14.10 15.50 14.27
N SER A 425 -14.60 16.72 14.34
CA SER A 425 -14.00 17.81 15.10
C SER A 425 -14.72 17.98 16.45
N GLY A 426 -14.26 18.90 17.28
CA GLY A 426 -14.97 19.27 18.51
C GLY A 426 -16.39 19.80 18.27
N THR A 427 -16.70 20.33 17.08
CA THR A 427 -17.99 21.02 16.80
C THR A 427 -18.85 20.38 15.73
N SER A 428 -18.28 19.54 14.86
CA SER A 428 -18.96 19.05 13.67
C SER A 428 -18.43 17.67 13.26
N ILE A 429 -19.29 16.88 12.65
CA ILE A 429 -18.94 15.66 11.90
C ILE A 429 -19.12 15.93 10.42
N PHE A 430 -18.19 15.43 9.61
CA PHE A 430 -18.18 15.53 8.16
C PHE A 430 -18.07 14.13 7.57
N ALA A 431 -18.66 13.91 6.40
CA ALA A 431 -18.41 12.69 5.64
C ALA A 431 -18.31 12.97 4.14
N ALA A 432 -17.57 12.09 3.45
CA ALA A 432 -17.41 12.08 2.01
C ALA A 432 -17.26 10.65 1.51
N LEU A 433 -17.73 10.39 0.29
CA LEU A 433 -17.39 9.23 -0.51
C LEU A 433 -16.41 9.68 -1.59
N ILE A 434 -15.17 9.20 -1.48
CA ILE A 434 -14.12 9.46 -2.47
C ILE A 434 -14.07 8.24 -3.39
N PRO A 435 -14.31 8.39 -4.70
CA PRO A 435 -14.13 7.28 -5.64
C PRO A 435 -12.70 6.75 -5.55
N ALA A 436 -12.55 5.44 -5.41
CA ALA A 436 -11.25 4.77 -5.48
C ALA A 436 -10.75 4.82 -6.93
N ASP A 437 -9.98 5.84 -7.30
CA ASP A 437 -9.61 6.17 -8.68
C ASP A 437 -8.19 5.71 -9.09
N GLY A 438 -7.45 5.10 -8.17
CA GLY A 438 -6.07 4.66 -8.38
C GLY A 438 -5.04 5.75 -8.25
N ASN A 439 -5.45 6.97 -7.88
CA ASN A 439 -4.56 8.12 -7.87
C ASN A 439 -4.19 8.54 -6.44
N PRO A 440 -2.93 8.32 -6.02
CA PRO A 440 -2.44 8.79 -4.71
C PRO A 440 -2.64 10.28 -4.47
N ALA A 441 -2.59 11.11 -5.53
CA ALA A 441 -2.79 12.55 -5.41
C ALA A 441 -4.21 12.92 -4.92
N THR A 442 -5.21 12.05 -5.14
CA THR A 442 -6.58 12.23 -4.65
C THR A 442 -6.64 12.21 -3.12
N LEU A 443 -5.70 11.53 -2.46
CA LEU A 443 -5.62 11.41 -1.01
C LEU A 443 -4.55 12.31 -0.38
N ALA A 444 -3.81 13.10 -1.17
CA ALA A 444 -2.76 13.98 -0.66
C ALA A 444 -3.28 15.08 0.30
N ALA A 445 -4.56 15.43 0.20
CA ALA A 445 -5.22 16.40 1.06
C ALA A 445 -6.63 15.94 1.45
N GLU A 446 -7.22 16.59 2.48
CA GLU A 446 -8.62 16.33 2.85
C GLU A 446 -9.55 16.48 1.65
N PRO A 447 -10.59 15.63 1.52
CA PRO A 447 -11.54 15.72 0.43
C PRO A 447 -12.42 16.94 0.59
N ALA A 448 -13.11 17.30 -0.49
CA ALA A 448 -14.31 18.11 -0.37
C ALA A 448 -15.37 17.33 0.42
N TRP A 449 -15.62 17.75 1.66
CA TRP A 449 -16.64 17.14 2.52
C TRP A 449 -18.04 17.32 1.93
N GLN A 450 -18.75 16.21 1.74
CA GLN A 450 -20.03 16.16 1.03
C GLN A 450 -21.23 16.39 1.95
N VAL A 451 -21.13 15.93 3.20
CA VAL A 451 -22.12 16.20 4.25
C VAL A 451 -21.42 16.71 5.50
N GLN A 452 -22.10 17.59 6.23
CA GLN A 452 -21.65 18.16 7.49
C GLN A 452 -22.83 18.26 8.46
N ASN A 453 -22.64 17.78 9.68
CA ASN A 453 -23.59 17.94 10.77
C ASN A 453 -22.92 18.65 11.96
N ASP A 454 -23.44 19.82 12.31
CA ASP A 454 -22.92 20.67 13.39
C ASP A 454 -23.49 20.23 14.73
N THR A 455 -22.77 19.31 15.38
CA THR A 455 -23.08 18.76 16.69
C THR A 455 -21.81 18.79 17.51
N LEU A 456 -21.81 19.35 18.71
CA LEU A 456 -20.62 19.43 19.58
C LEU A 456 -20.27 18.06 20.21
N THR A 457 -18.99 17.71 20.23
CA THR A 457 -18.48 16.57 21.01
C THR A 457 -17.27 16.98 21.83
N GLY A 458 -17.43 17.04 23.15
CA GLY A 458 -16.35 17.22 24.12
C GLY A 458 -15.92 15.92 24.78
N VAL A 459 -15.99 14.79 24.06
CA VAL A 459 -15.78 13.45 24.63
C VAL A 459 -14.50 12.80 24.12
N THR A 460 -14.06 11.76 24.83
CA THR A 460 -13.01 10.85 24.39
C THR A 460 -13.66 9.56 23.88
N PHE A 461 -13.35 9.15 22.66
CA PHE A 461 -13.84 7.89 22.13
C PHE A 461 -13.06 6.70 22.68
N ARG A 462 -13.76 5.60 22.94
CA ARG A 462 -13.20 4.36 23.50
C ARG A 462 -13.45 3.14 22.64
N SER A 463 -14.47 3.17 21.80
CA SER A 463 -14.83 2.04 20.96
C SER A 463 -15.52 2.47 19.66
N ILE A 464 -15.49 1.55 18.71
CA ILE A 464 -16.22 1.62 17.44
C ILE A 464 -17.21 0.47 17.36
N ARG A 465 -18.36 0.71 16.72
CA ARG A 465 -19.33 -0.32 16.30
C ARG A 465 -19.54 -0.23 14.80
N LEU A 466 -19.29 -1.33 14.11
CA LEU A 466 -19.62 -1.48 12.69
C LEU A 466 -20.92 -2.26 12.56
N LEU A 467 -21.86 -1.72 11.79
CA LEU A 467 -23.12 -2.37 11.47
C LEU A 467 -23.31 -2.42 9.97
N THR A 468 -23.80 -3.55 9.49
CA THR A 468 -24.25 -3.73 8.11
C THR A 468 -25.68 -4.23 8.10
N ASN A 469 -26.41 -3.96 7.03
CA ASN A 469 -27.71 -4.53 6.78
C ASN A 469 -27.99 -4.54 5.26
N SER A 470 -29.00 -5.31 4.87
CA SER A 470 -29.64 -5.18 3.56
C SER A 470 -31.14 -5.05 3.77
N THR A 471 -31.77 -4.10 3.08
CA THR A 471 -33.24 -4.04 3.07
C THR A 471 -33.86 -5.12 2.19
N ASP A 472 -33.06 -5.87 1.44
CA ASP A 472 -33.50 -7.00 0.62
C ASP A 472 -32.57 -8.21 0.82
N ALA A 473 -32.92 -9.07 1.78
CA ALA A 473 -32.14 -10.24 2.16
C ALA A 473 -32.16 -11.38 1.11
N ASN A 474 -32.94 -11.25 0.02
CA ASN A 474 -33.18 -12.35 -0.92
C ASN A 474 -32.40 -12.24 -2.24
N MET A 475 -31.64 -11.16 -2.47
CA MET A 475 -31.05 -10.89 -3.79
C MET A 475 -29.53 -11.14 -3.91
N GLY A 476 -28.87 -11.64 -2.87
CA GLY A 476 -27.39 -11.76 -2.90
C GLY A 476 -26.73 -10.39 -3.16
N SER A 477 -27.37 -9.32 -2.70
CA SER A 477 -26.95 -7.93 -2.83
C SER A 477 -26.65 -7.39 -1.45
N GLY A 478 -25.56 -6.63 -1.32
CA GLY A 478 -25.12 -6.15 -0.02
C GLY A 478 -23.92 -5.23 -0.10
N ILE A 479 -23.12 -5.22 0.97
CA ILE A 479 -21.91 -4.41 1.06
C ILE A 479 -20.67 -5.25 1.37
N ARG A 480 -19.56 -4.84 0.77
CA ARG A 480 -18.20 -5.29 1.11
C ARG A 480 -17.46 -4.19 1.84
N ILE A 481 -16.70 -4.57 2.87
CA ILE A 481 -15.84 -3.68 3.65
C ILE A 481 -14.49 -4.36 3.79
N ASP A 482 -13.43 -3.76 3.28
CA ASP A 482 -12.12 -4.43 3.23
C ASP A 482 -11.15 -3.88 4.25
N GLU A 483 -11.16 -2.57 4.44
CA GLU A 483 -10.20 -1.92 5.32
C GLU A 483 -10.91 -0.85 6.14
N VAL A 484 -10.57 -0.72 7.42
CA VAL A 484 -10.91 0.46 8.21
C VAL A 484 -9.69 1.07 8.89
N ARG A 485 -9.60 2.40 8.84
CA ARG A 485 -8.60 3.19 9.57
C ARG A 485 -9.25 4.26 10.42
N VAL A 486 -8.64 4.59 11.56
CA VAL A 486 -9.00 5.74 12.40
C VAL A 486 -7.70 6.49 12.73
N ALA A 487 -7.67 7.81 12.64
CA ALA A 487 -6.46 8.58 12.97
C ALA A 487 -6.77 10.01 13.43
N ASN A 488 -5.84 10.67 14.13
CA ASN A 488 -5.98 12.10 14.49
C ASN A 488 -5.49 13.08 13.40
N SER A 489 -5.18 12.58 12.20
CA SER A 489 -4.72 13.38 11.06
C SER A 489 -5.16 12.75 9.75
N TRP A 490 -5.45 13.57 8.74
CA TRP A 490 -5.81 13.06 7.41
C TRP A 490 -4.71 12.17 6.82
N SER A 491 -3.46 12.63 6.77
CA SER A 491 -2.35 11.83 6.24
C SER A 491 -2.20 10.49 6.95
N GLY A 492 -2.49 10.42 8.25
CA GLY A 492 -2.49 9.15 8.99
C GLY A 492 -3.66 8.23 8.62
N VAL A 493 -4.85 8.75 8.37
CA VAL A 493 -6.03 7.90 8.06
C VAL A 493 -5.98 7.30 6.65
N VAL A 494 -5.20 7.88 5.75
CA VAL A 494 -4.98 7.38 4.38
C VAL A 494 -3.57 6.80 4.16
N HIS A 495 -2.72 6.82 5.20
CA HIS A 495 -1.37 6.27 5.11
C HIS A 495 -1.43 4.79 4.76
N GLY A 496 -0.58 4.31 3.85
CA GLY A 496 -0.49 2.89 3.49
C GLY A 496 -1.73 2.32 2.82
N MET A 497 -2.65 3.16 2.33
CA MET A 497 -3.72 2.69 1.45
C MET A 497 -3.12 2.13 0.16
N ILE A 498 -3.65 1.01 -0.31
CA ILE A 498 -3.09 0.31 -1.47
C ILE A 498 -3.84 0.80 -2.72
N PHE A 499 -3.07 1.37 -3.67
CA PHE A 499 -3.57 2.10 -4.84
C PHE A 499 -3.65 1.25 -6.11
N GLU A 500 -2.80 0.23 -6.21
CA GLU A 500 -2.77 -0.72 -7.31
C GLU A 500 -3.24 -2.07 -6.76
N GLY A 501 -4.17 -2.74 -7.45
CA GLY A 501 -4.37 -4.17 -7.18
C GLY A 501 -3.10 -4.92 -7.62
N PRO A 502 -2.79 -6.11 -7.06
CA PRO A 502 -1.89 -7.01 -7.76
C PRO A 502 -2.41 -7.17 -9.18
N ASP A 503 -1.52 -7.06 -10.16
CA ASP A 503 -1.84 -7.14 -11.58
C ASP A 503 -2.58 -8.46 -11.82
N THR A 504 -3.91 -8.44 -11.87
CA THR A 504 -4.69 -9.67 -11.98
C THR A 504 -4.72 -10.11 -13.41
N GLY A 505 -3.60 -10.66 -13.90
CA GLY A 505 -3.55 -11.53 -15.08
C GLY A 505 -4.32 -11.03 -16.30
N GLY A 506 -4.49 -9.72 -16.45
CA GLY A 506 -5.02 -9.12 -17.66
C GLY A 506 -3.86 -9.04 -18.60
N SER A 507 -3.51 -10.18 -19.23
CA SER A 507 -2.39 -10.37 -20.16
C SER A 507 -1.93 -9.03 -20.71
N GLY A 508 -0.87 -8.46 -20.13
CA GLY A 508 -0.53 -7.05 -20.19
C GLY A 508 -0.42 -6.58 -21.63
N LEU A 509 -1.54 -6.07 -22.17
CA LEU A 509 -1.59 -5.60 -23.54
C LEU A 509 -0.87 -4.27 -23.60
N ALA A 510 0.43 -4.32 -23.87
CA ALA A 510 1.25 -3.13 -24.04
C ALA A 510 1.19 -2.70 -25.50
N ILE A 511 0.64 -1.51 -25.76
CA ILE A 511 0.78 -0.88 -27.07
C ILE A 511 2.23 -0.41 -27.21
N THR A 512 3.05 -1.17 -27.93
CA THR A 512 4.48 -0.85 -28.11
C THR A 512 4.75 0.07 -29.28
N SER A 513 3.82 0.16 -30.23
CA SER A 513 3.81 1.23 -31.23
C SER A 513 2.40 1.55 -31.71
N ALA A 514 2.17 2.82 -32.01
CA ALA A 514 0.95 3.27 -32.68
C ALA A 514 1.28 4.42 -33.63
N GLY A 515 0.77 4.37 -34.86
CA GLY A 515 1.04 5.43 -35.83
C GLY A 515 0.51 5.15 -37.23
N PHE A 516 0.59 6.16 -38.10
CA PHE A 516 0.27 6.01 -39.51
C PHE A 516 1.44 5.36 -40.26
N ASN A 517 1.15 4.35 -41.06
CA ASN A 517 2.12 3.73 -41.96
C ASN A 517 2.23 4.51 -43.28
N LEU A 518 3.12 4.07 -44.18
CA LEU A 518 3.34 4.71 -45.49
C LEU A 518 2.15 4.63 -46.47
N SER A 519 1.11 3.88 -46.12
CA SER A 519 -0.14 3.76 -46.88
C SER A 519 -1.31 4.56 -46.27
N ASP A 520 -1.01 5.49 -45.35
CA ASP A 520 -1.98 6.29 -44.60
C ASP A 520 -2.96 5.47 -43.72
N ALA A 521 -2.64 4.21 -43.44
CA ALA A 521 -3.40 3.40 -42.51
C ALA A 521 -2.82 3.53 -41.10
N PHE A 522 -3.67 3.47 -40.08
CA PHE A 522 -3.25 3.55 -38.70
C PHE A 522 -2.98 2.13 -38.17
N GLU A 523 -1.78 1.88 -37.66
CA GLU A 523 -1.36 0.59 -37.12
C GLU A 523 -1.10 0.71 -35.62
N VAL A 524 -1.51 -0.32 -34.88
CA VAL A 524 -1.24 -0.48 -33.45
C VAL A 524 -0.58 -1.84 -33.26
N THR A 525 0.66 -1.85 -32.77
CA THR A 525 1.35 -3.07 -32.36
C THR A 525 1.13 -3.28 -30.87
N VAL A 526 0.67 -4.48 -30.52
CA VAL A 526 0.32 -4.86 -29.15
C VAL A 526 1.17 -6.06 -28.76
N GLU A 527 1.86 -5.95 -27.63
CA GLU A 527 2.55 -7.05 -26.96
C GLU A 527 1.71 -7.59 -25.80
N GLY A 528 2.00 -8.81 -25.35
CA GLY A 528 1.26 -9.47 -24.26
C GLY A 528 -0.03 -10.16 -24.72
N LEU A 529 -0.21 -10.37 -26.03
CA LEU A 529 -1.37 -11.10 -26.56
C LEU A 529 -1.29 -12.60 -26.21
N THR A 530 -2.44 -13.23 -25.98
CA THR A 530 -2.52 -14.68 -25.77
C THR A 530 -2.80 -15.38 -27.11
N PRO A 531 -1.89 -16.24 -27.62
CA PRO A 531 -2.12 -16.95 -28.87
C PRO A 531 -3.43 -17.75 -28.86
N GLY A 532 -4.22 -17.61 -29.93
CA GLY A 532 -5.54 -18.24 -30.07
C GLY A 532 -6.72 -17.42 -29.55
N ILE A 533 -6.47 -16.30 -28.87
CA ILE A 533 -7.50 -15.35 -28.45
C ILE A 533 -7.75 -14.33 -29.57
N THR A 534 -9.02 -13.90 -29.72
CA THR A 534 -9.40 -12.88 -30.69
C THR A 534 -9.23 -11.50 -30.06
N TYR A 535 -8.63 -10.57 -30.78
CA TYR A 535 -8.47 -9.19 -30.36
C TYR A 535 -9.01 -8.26 -31.44
N SER A 536 -9.67 -7.19 -31.01
CA SER A 536 -10.33 -6.21 -31.88
C SER A 536 -9.77 -4.82 -31.68
N LEU A 537 -9.54 -4.10 -32.78
CA LEU A 537 -9.22 -2.67 -32.78
C LEU A 537 -10.52 -1.88 -32.94
N TRP A 538 -10.84 -1.06 -31.95
CA TRP A 538 -12.00 -0.20 -31.93
C TRP A 538 -11.61 1.26 -32.10
N ARG A 539 -12.46 2.03 -32.75
CA ARG A 539 -12.30 3.48 -32.96
C ARG A 539 -13.47 4.26 -32.37
N ASP A 540 -13.14 5.42 -31.83
CA ASP A 540 -14.06 6.49 -31.44
C ASP A 540 -13.73 7.76 -32.24
N SER A 541 -14.74 8.38 -32.84
CA SER A 541 -14.61 9.57 -33.70
C SER A 541 -14.66 10.90 -32.94
N ASP A 542 -15.06 10.92 -31.66
CA ASP A 542 -15.36 12.18 -30.97
C ASP A 542 -15.07 12.26 -29.46
N LEU A 543 -14.30 11.33 -28.88
CA LEU A 543 -14.04 11.26 -27.42
C LEU A 543 -15.31 11.05 -26.58
N SER A 544 -16.39 10.53 -27.16
CA SER A 544 -17.58 10.15 -26.41
C SER A 544 -17.31 9.00 -25.43
N GLY A 545 -16.17 8.30 -25.57
CA GLY A 545 -15.84 7.11 -24.78
C GLY A 545 -16.57 5.87 -25.26
N SER A 546 -17.34 5.99 -26.35
CA SER A 546 -18.10 4.91 -26.94
C SER A 546 -17.33 4.32 -28.14
N PHE A 547 -16.40 3.41 -27.85
CA PHE A 547 -15.63 2.66 -28.86
C PHE A 547 -16.53 1.66 -29.61
N ILE A 548 -17.35 2.15 -30.53
CA ILE A 548 -18.39 1.37 -31.23
C ILE A 548 -18.03 0.95 -32.65
N ASP A 549 -16.99 1.55 -33.24
CA ASP A 549 -16.57 1.28 -34.63
C ASP A 549 -15.38 0.31 -34.66
N LYS A 550 -15.65 -0.98 -34.89
CA LYS A 550 -14.60 -2.02 -35.03
C LYS A 550 -13.89 -1.86 -36.37
N ARG A 551 -12.57 -1.68 -36.33
CA ARG A 551 -11.71 -1.43 -37.51
C ARG A 551 -10.95 -2.66 -37.95
N ASP A 552 -10.53 -3.48 -36.99
CA ASP A 552 -9.81 -4.72 -37.25
C ASP A 552 -10.15 -5.79 -36.23
N GLU A 553 -9.88 -7.04 -36.59
CA GLU A 553 -10.02 -8.21 -35.72
C GLU A 553 -9.00 -9.27 -36.14
N ILE A 554 -8.22 -9.75 -35.18
CA ILE A 554 -7.23 -10.79 -35.39
C ILE A 554 -7.40 -11.90 -34.37
N VAL A 555 -7.13 -13.15 -34.76
CA VAL A 555 -6.84 -14.23 -33.81
C VAL A 555 -5.34 -14.23 -33.62
N ALA A 556 -4.86 -13.92 -32.41
CA ALA A 556 -3.43 -13.78 -32.16
C ALA A 556 -2.70 -15.08 -32.50
N GLY A 557 -1.71 -15.01 -33.41
CA GLY A 557 -0.84 -16.14 -33.73
C GLY A 557 0.38 -16.22 -32.82
N SER A 558 0.70 -15.11 -32.15
CA SER A 558 1.84 -14.92 -31.28
C SER A 558 1.53 -13.91 -30.17
N SER A 559 2.50 -13.66 -29.29
CA SER A 559 2.38 -12.68 -28.19
C SER A 559 2.47 -11.22 -28.64
N THR A 560 2.77 -10.98 -29.92
CA THR A 560 2.94 -9.65 -30.49
C THR A 560 2.29 -9.60 -31.86
N GLU A 561 1.28 -8.76 -32.03
CA GLU A 561 0.58 -8.63 -33.31
C GLU A 561 0.29 -7.16 -33.60
N THR A 562 0.01 -6.87 -34.87
CA THR A 562 -0.35 -5.54 -35.34
C THR A 562 -1.79 -5.53 -35.83
N LEU A 563 -2.62 -4.66 -35.26
CA LEU A 563 -3.98 -4.37 -35.75
C LEU A 563 -3.98 -3.07 -36.56
N LYS A 564 -4.87 -2.97 -37.54
CA LYS A 564 -4.84 -1.92 -38.56
C LYS A 564 -6.20 -1.30 -38.86
N ASP A 565 -6.26 0.03 -38.92
CA ASP A 565 -7.35 0.79 -39.51
C ASP A 565 -6.95 1.32 -40.90
N ASP A 566 -7.49 0.71 -41.96
CA ASP A 566 -7.23 1.08 -43.36
C ASP A 566 -7.94 2.35 -43.83
N THR A 567 -8.92 2.86 -43.08
CA THR A 567 -9.61 4.11 -43.43
C THR A 567 -9.73 5.05 -42.22
N PRO A 568 -8.60 5.50 -41.66
CA PRO A 568 -8.60 6.38 -40.50
C PRO A 568 -9.23 7.73 -40.86
N LEU A 569 -9.95 8.33 -39.91
CA LEU A 569 -10.53 9.66 -40.12
C LEU A 569 -9.43 10.72 -40.07
N ALA A 570 -9.52 11.72 -40.95
CA ALA A 570 -8.61 12.86 -40.95
C ALA A 570 -8.85 13.73 -39.70
N GLY A 571 -8.02 13.53 -38.67
CA GLY A 571 -8.08 14.23 -37.39
C GLY A 571 -8.89 13.50 -36.31
N LYS A 572 -8.49 13.74 -35.05
CA LYS A 572 -9.12 13.32 -33.77
C LYS A 572 -9.88 11.99 -33.81
N ALA A 573 -9.19 10.90 -34.10
CA ALA A 573 -9.70 9.55 -33.85
C ALA A 573 -8.99 8.96 -32.63
N PHE A 574 -9.71 8.20 -31.81
CA PHE A 574 -9.19 7.51 -30.63
C PHE A 574 -9.35 6.02 -30.84
N TYR A 575 -8.36 5.25 -30.40
CA TYR A 575 -8.32 3.81 -30.63
C TYR A 575 -8.23 3.05 -29.30
N ARG A 576 -8.87 1.89 -29.24
CA ARG A 576 -8.80 0.93 -28.13
C ARG A 576 -8.61 -0.47 -28.70
N VAL A 577 -7.72 -1.24 -28.10
CA VAL A 577 -7.64 -2.68 -28.33
C VAL A 577 -8.34 -3.39 -27.18
N SER A 578 -9.17 -4.37 -27.49
CA SER A 578 -9.76 -5.27 -26.50
C SER A 578 -9.73 -6.70 -27.02
N GLU A 579 -9.77 -7.65 -26.10
CA GLU A 579 -10.27 -9.00 -26.39
C GLU A 579 -11.71 -8.96 -26.92
#